data_AF-U7KJL5-F1
#
_entry.id   AF-U7KJL5-F1
#
_cell.length_a   1.000
_cell.length_b   1.000
_cell.length_c   1.000
_cell.angle_alpha   90.00
_cell.angle_beta   90.00
_cell.angle_gamma   90.00
#
_symmetry.space_group_name_H-M   'P 1'
#
loop_
_entity.id
_entity.type
_entity.pdbx_description
1 polymer ?
#
loop_
_entity_poly.entity_id
_entity_poly.type
_entity_poly.pdbx_seq_one_letter_code
_entity_poly.pdbx_strand_id
1 'polypeptide(L)'
;MSPSLSRRGLLKASALALTAGAIGAAAPSAAALGPVRGTIIDFSSGIPSPAAIKRAGHIGAIRYVSNKRPGAAWMTGKPVTLQEAAANAAAGLPTASVYQFGRAETADWKQGAAGAAIHAPQAISLHKAAGGPTHRPIYIAIDDNPTREHYTQFIRPYLQAFSKALSVAGYQTGVYGNYNTIEWASQDGIGTFYWMHDWGSNGKIHPKTTIHQLPQSRQQTIENVIVDVNEVYASDWGQWTPGSKQPGIQDLSSTLDKAIPNMPELPQLNADGVSFKGSSLSNEQIRGLADAAQDIAKAIK
;
A
#
# COMPACT_ATOMS: atom_id res chain seq x y z
N MET A 1 48.78 -3.61 24.52
CA MET A 1 48.18 -4.56 25.49
C MET A 1 46.78 -4.87 25.02
N SER A 2 46.54 -6.08 24.50
CA SER A 2 45.23 -6.46 23.96
C SER A 2 44.28 -6.83 25.09
N PRO A 3 43.07 -6.27 25.18
CA PRO A 3 42.10 -6.69 26.19
C PRO A 3 41.61 -8.10 25.86
N SER A 4 41.87 -9.05 26.77
CA SER A 4 41.39 -10.42 26.66
C SER A 4 39.89 -10.47 26.93
N LEU A 5 39.12 -10.97 25.96
CA LEU A 5 37.69 -11.23 26.12
C LEU A 5 37.50 -12.37 27.12
N SER A 6 36.98 -12.09 28.31
CA SER A 6 36.71 -13.13 29.30
C SER A 6 35.59 -14.07 28.83
N ARG A 7 35.70 -15.37 29.16
CA ARG A 7 34.67 -16.39 28.89
C ARG A 7 33.27 -16.02 29.41
N ARG A 8 33.18 -15.14 30.43
CA ARG A 8 31.91 -14.58 30.94
C ARG A 8 31.29 -13.51 30.04
N GLY A 9 32.08 -12.81 29.22
CA GLY A 9 31.59 -11.87 28.23
C GLY A 9 30.94 -12.57 27.03
N LEU A 10 31.52 -13.70 26.60
CA LEU A 10 31.00 -14.50 25.49
C LEU A 10 29.64 -15.16 25.81
N LEU A 11 29.44 -15.57 27.07
CA LEU A 11 28.18 -16.18 27.55
C LEU A 11 27.03 -15.17 27.71
N LYS A 12 27.33 -13.89 27.98
CA LYS A 12 26.31 -12.83 28.03
C LYS A 12 25.86 -12.39 26.63
N ALA A 13 26.76 -12.41 25.64
CA ALA A 13 26.42 -12.12 24.24
C ALA A 13 25.53 -13.23 23.62
N SER A 14 25.71 -14.49 24.02
CA SER A 14 24.91 -15.62 23.53
C SER A 14 23.52 -15.72 24.18
N ALA A 15 23.34 -15.22 25.40
CA ALA A 15 22.01 -15.14 26.04
C ALA A 15 21.10 -14.05 25.44
N LEU A 16 21.67 -12.96 24.89
CA LEU A 16 20.90 -11.99 24.11
C LEU A 16 20.61 -12.48 22.67
N ALA A 17 21.48 -13.30 22.08
CA ALA A 17 21.22 -13.88 20.76
C ALA A 17 20.09 -14.91 20.77
N LEU A 18 19.93 -15.67 21.87
CA LEU A 18 18.87 -16.67 22.00
C LEU A 18 17.50 -16.09 22.41
N THR A 19 17.46 -14.86 22.92
CA THR A 19 16.19 -14.13 23.15
C THR A 19 15.72 -13.33 21.93
N ALA A 20 16.63 -12.99 21.00
CA ALA A 20 16.27 -12.44 19.69
C ALA A 20 15.87 -13.54 18.67
N GLY A 21 16.39 -14.76 18.79
CA GLY A 21 16.12 -15.87 17.87
C GLY A 21 14.82 -16.65 18.09
N ALA A 22 14.08 -16.39 19.16
CA ALA A 22 12.85 -17.10 19.52
C ALA A 22 11.56 -16.26 19.35
N ILE A 23 11.66 -15.02 18.82
CA ILE A 23 10.51 -14.26 18.30
C ILE A 23 10.42 -14.56 16.80
N GLY A 24 10.16 -15.80 16.43
CA GLY A 24 10.24 -16.22 15.02
C GLY A 24 9.59 -17.56 14.69
N ALA A 25 9.14 -18.32 15.68
CA ALA A 25 8.06 -19.26 15.44
C ALA A 25 6.78 -18.44 15.40
N ALA A 26 6.40 -17.97 14.20
CA ALA A 26 5.07 -17.46 13.98
C ALA A 26 4.10 -18.59 14.38
N ALA A 27 3.53 -18.47 15.58
CA ALA A 27 2.29 -19.15 15.88
C ALA A 27 1.35 -18.87 14.69
N PRO A 28 0.49 -19.81 14.28
CA PRO A 28 -0.54 -19.51 13.31
C PRO A 28 -1.42 -18.42 13.92
N SER A 29 -1.08 -17.16 13.67
CA SER A 29 -2.02 -16.08 13.74
C SER A 29 -3.03 -16.45 12.68
N ALA A 30 -4.18 -16.95 13.12
CA ALA A 30 -5.36 -16.83 12.32
C ALA A 30 -5.42 -15.34 11.97
N ALA A 31 -5.04 -15.00 10.74
CA ALA A 31 -5.07 -13.64 10.22
C ALA A 31 -6.55 -13.26 10.09
N ALA A 32 -7.19 -13.01 11.23
CA ALA A 32 -8.48 -12.38 11.28
C ALA A 32 -8.24 -10.94 10.82
N LEU A 33 -9.00 -10.50 9.81
CA LEU A 33 -8.91 -9.15 9.24
C LEU A 33 -8.96 -8.02 10.27
N GLY A 34 -9.44 -8.30 11.48
CA GLY A 34 -9.79 -7.30 12.48
C GLY A 34 -11.17 -6.71 12.21
N PRO A 35 -11.67 -5.85 13.11
CA PRO A 35 -12.96 -5.21 12.93
C PRO A 35 -12.93 -4.18 11.80
N VAL A 36 -14.08 -3.93 11.18
CA VAL A 36 -14.28 -2.81 10.25
C VAL A 36 -14.01 -1.49 10.99
N ARG A 37 -13.13 -0.67 10.43
CA ARG A 37 -12.70 0.63 10.99
C ARG A 37 -13.50 1.81 10.45
N GLY A 38 -14.23 1.60 9.36
CA GLY A 38 -15.05 2.60 8.68
C GLY A 38 -15.32 2.18 7.25
N THR A 39 -15.98 3.07 6.50
CA THR A 39 -16.28 2.84 5.09
C THR A 39 -15.67 3.93 4.22
N ILE A 40 -15.21 3.55 3.04
CA ILE A 40 -14.77 4.46 1.98
C ILE A 40 -15.61 4.20 0.73
N ILE A 41 -15.56 5.12 -0.21
CA ILE A 41 -16.30 5.02 -1.46
C ILE A 41 -15.38 5.02 -2.68
N ASP A 42 -15.83 4.37 -3.75
CA ASP A 42 -15.30 4.56 -5.08
C ASP A 42 -16.44 4.90 -6.06
N PHE A 43 -16.13 5.68 -7.09
CA PHE A 43 -17.15 6.25 -7.97
C PHE A 43 -16.55 6.72 -9.30
N SER A 44 -17.34 6.64 -10.37
CA SER A 44 -16.90 7.03 -11.72
C SER A 44 -17.84 7.97 -12.46
N SER A 45 -19.13 8.02 -12.13
CA SER A 45 -20.16 8.77 -12.86
C SER A 45 -20.29 10.25 -12.48
N GLY A 46 -19.52 10.71 -11.49
CA GLY A 46 -19.55 12.07 -10.97
C GLY A 46 -18.53 12.25 -9.85
N ILE A 47 -18.54 13.41 -9.19
CA ILE A 47 -17.68 13.71 -8.05
C ILE A 47 -18.56 14.29 -6.94
N PRO A 48 -18.91 13.52 -5.89
CA PRO A 48 -19.63 14.03 -4.74
C PRO A 48 -18.79 15.08 -3.99
N SER A 49 -19.43 16.07 -3.38
CA SER A 49 -18.72 17.06 -2.57
C SER A 49 -18.11 16.42 -1.30
N PRO A 50 -16.94 16.89 -0.83
CA PRO A 50 -16.34 16.38 0.41
C PRO A 50 -17.29 16.45 1.62
N ALA A 51 -18.12 17.50 1.69
CA ALA A 51 -19.12 17.67 2.74
C ALA A 51 -20.19 16.57 2.68
N ALA A 52 -20.65 16.20 1.47
CA ALA A 52 -21.63 15.13 1.31
C ALA A 52 -21.04 13.75 1.65
N ILE A 53 -19.79 13.48 1.26
CA ILE A 53 -19.08 12.25 1.61
C ILE A 53 -18.99 12.11 3.15
N LYS A 54 -18.62 13.18 3.86
CA LYS A 54 -18.59 13.19 5.33
C LYS A 54 -19.97 12.98 5.96
N ARG A 55 -21.00 13.66 5.45
CA ARG A 55 -22.38 13.49 5.95
C ARG A 55 -22.90 12.06 5.76
N ALA A 56 -22.48 11.39 4.69
CA ALA A 56 -22.79 9.98 4.46
C ALA A 56 -22.03 9.02 5.40
N GLY A 57 -21.07 9.53 6.20
CA GLY A 57 -20.34 8.76 7.21
C GLY A 57 -19.10 8.04 6.68
N HIS A 58 -18.63 8.37 5.47
CA HIS A 58 -17.43 7.77 4.91
C HIS A 58 -16.16 8.46 5.39
N ILE A 59 -15.08 7.69 5.52
CA ILE A 59 -13.78 8.13 6.04
C ILE A 59 -12.79 8.52 4.93
N GLY A 60 -13.18 8.42 3.66
CA GLY A 60 -12.28 8.66 2.52
C GLY A 60 -12.83 8.08 1.22
N ALA A 61 -12.00 8.04 0.19
CA ALA A 61 -12.36 7.49 -1.11
C ALA A 61 -11.19 6.78 -1.82
N ILE A 62 -11.49 5.77 -2.64
CA ILE A 62 -10.56 5.26 -3.66
C ILE A 62 -10.92 5.91 -4.99
N ARG A 63 -9.91 6.48 -5.65
CA ARG A 63 -10.11 7.34 -6.80
C ARG A 63 -9.29 6.88 -8.01
N TYR A 64 -9.87 7.05 -9.19
CA TYR A 64 -9.32 6.52 -10.43
C TYR A 64 -8.19 7.39 -10.97
N VAL A 65 -6.99 6.83 -11.02
CA VAL A 65 -5.83 7.38 -11.74
C VAL A 65 -5.78 6.82 -13.17
N SER A 66 -6.94 6.77 -13.83
CA SER A 66 -7.10 6.27 -15.20
C SER A 66 -8.01 7.18 -16.02
N ASN A 67 -7.81 7.18 -17.33
CA ASN A 67 -8.65 7.92 -18.26
C ASN A 67 -10.02 7.25 -18.47
N LYS A 68 -10.97 8.00 -19.03
CA LYS A 68 -12.22 7.44 -19.53
C LYS A 68 -11.94 6.58 -20.76
N ARG A 69 -12.45 5.34 -20.79
CA ARG A 69 -12.38 4.51 -21.99
C ARG A 69 -13.30 5.04 -23.12
N PRO A 70 -13.08 4.65 -24.38
CA PRO A 70 -13.97 4.98 -25.48
C PRO A 70 -15.44 4.63 -25.17
N GLY A 71 -16.36 5.51 -25.56
CA GLY A 71 -17.80 5.34 -25.30
C GLY A 71 -18.25 5.59 -23.84
N ALA A 72 -17.33 5.94 -22.92
CA ALA A 72 -17.65 6.16 -21.51
C ALA A 72 -17.48 7.63 -21.08
N ALA A 73 -17.92 8.59 -21.92
CA ALA A 73 -17.83 10.02 -21.62
C ALA A 73 -18.51 10.42 -20.28
N TRP A 74 -19.56 9.66 -19.91
CA TRP A 74 -20.30 9.76 -18.65
C TRP A 74 -19.46 9.50 -17.40
N MET A 75 -18.26 8.89 -17.53
CA MET A 75 -17.35 8.66 -16.40
C MET A 75 -16.64 9.94 -15.97
N THR A 76 -17.40 10.98 -15.60
CA THR A 76 -16.91 12.31 -15.24
C THR A 76 -16.04 12.34 -13.99
N GLY A 77 -16.10 11.29 -13.15
CA GLY A 77 -15.20 11.08 -12.01
C GLY A 77 -13.85 10.46 -12.39
N LYS A 78 -13.49 10.36 -13.67
CA LYS A 78 -12.18 9.88 -14.13
C LYS A 78 -11.46 10.91 -15.03
N PRO A 79 -10.16 11.20 -14.81
CA PRO A 79 -9.34 10.82 -13.65
C PRO A 79 -9.59 11.73 -12.43
N VAL A 80 -9.11 11.30 -11.25
CA VAL A 80 -9.01 12.17 -10.07
C VAL A 80 -8.08 13.35 -10.35
N THR A 81 -8.43 14.52 -9.82
CA THR A 81 -7.66 15.77 -10.00
C THR A 81 -7.00 16.21 -8.70
N LEU A 82 -5.97 17.05 -8.79
CA LEU A 82 -5.37 17.69 -7.62
C LEU A 82 -6.39 18.52 -6.85
N GLN A 83 -7.29 19.23 -7.56
CA GLN A 83 -8.34 20.04 -6.94
C GLN A 83 -9.29 19.18 -6.10
N GLU A 84 -9.74 18.04 -6.64
CA GLU A 84 -10.57 17.08 -5.93
C GLU A 84 -9.85 16.50 -4.71
N ALA A 85 -8.63 16.00 -4.89
CA ALA A 85 -7.85 15.40 -3.80
C ALA A 85 -7.54 16.40 -2.69
N ALA A 86 -7.27 17.67 -3.03
CA ALA A 86 -7.01 18.73 -2.07
C ALA A 86 -8.28 19.12 -1.31
N ALA A 87 -9.43 19.20 -1.99
CA ALA A 87 -10.72 19.47 -1.36
C ALA A 87 -11.12 18.34 -0.39
N ASN A 88 -10.92 17.09 -0.78
CA ASN A 88 -11.11 15.93 0.09
C ASN A 88 -10.17 15.99 1.30
N ALA A 89 -8.88 16.24 1.09
CA ALA A 89 -7.89 16.35 2.16
C ALA A 89 -8.22 17.49 3.15
N ALA A 90 -8.64 18.66 2.66
CA ALA A 90 -9.07 19.78 3.51
C ALA A 90 -10.30 19.43 4.37
N ALA A 91 -11.15 18.53 3.86
CA ALA A 91 -12.26 17.97 4.60
C ALA A 91 -11.84 16.78 5.50
N GLY A 92 -10.57 16.40 5.60
CA GLY A 92 -10.13 15.23 6.37
C GLY A 92 -10.55 13.89 5.77
N LEU A 93 -10.77 13.84 4.45
CA LEU A 93 -11.06 12.64 3.68
C LEU A 93 -9.83 12.27 2.84
N PRO A 94 -8.96 11.36 3.30
CA PRO A 94 -7.85 10.89 2.50
C PRO A 94 -8.32 10.06 1.29
N THR A 95 -7.44 9.96 0.29
CA THR A 95 -7.69 9.29 -0.98
C THR A 95 -6.74 8.10 -1.14
N ALA A 96 -7.16 6.98 -1.72
CA ALA A 96 -6.24 5.98 -2.30
C ALA A 96 -6.43 5.92 -3.82
N SER A 97 -5.47 5.33 -4.53
CA SER A 97 -5.46 5.32 -6.00
C SER A 97 -5.78 3.95 -6.57
N VAL A 98 -6.64 3.90 -7.58
CA VAL A 98 -6.88 2.69 -8.39
C VAL A 98 -6.69 2.99 -9.86
N TYR A 99 -6.10 2.04 -10.59
CA TYR A 99 -6.06 2.08 -12.05
C TYR A 99 -7.01 1.04 -12.63
N GLN A 100 -7.97 1.53 -13.43
CA GLN A 100 -8.83 0.71 -14.29
C GLN A 100 -9.27 1.53 -15.49
N PHE A 101 -8.84 1.17 -16.69
CA PHE A 101 -9.23 1.83 -17.93
C PHE A 101 -10.36 1.06 -18.64
N GLY A 102 -10.07 -0.17 -19.08
CA GLY A 102 -10.98 -1.05 -19.78
C GLY A 102 -11.96 -1.80 -18.88
N ARG A 103 -12.76 -2.68 -19.50
CA ARG A 103 -13.67 -3.63 -18.84
C ARG A 103 -13.98 -4.80 -19.77
N ALA A 104 -14.35 -5.95 -19.22
CA ALA A 104 -14.83 -7.11 -19.97
C ALA A 104 -13.94 -7.46 -21.18
N GLU A 105 -14.44 -7.35 -22.42
CA GLU A 105 -13.71 -7.61 -23.67
C GLU A 105 -12.41 -6.79 -23.78
N THR A 106 -12.41 -5.60 -23.18
CA THR A 106 -11.29 -4.64 -23.17
C THR A 106 -10.52 -4.61 -21.85
N ALA A 107 -10.73 -5.60 -20.96
CA ALA A 107 -10.09 -5.61 -19.65
C ALA A 107 -8.56 -5.47 -19.74
N ASP A 108 -8.00 -4.64 -18.87
CA ASP A 108 -6.62 -4.13 -18.97
C ASP A 108 -5.56 -5.24 -18.96
N TRP A 109 -5.84 -6.32 -18.24
CA TRP A 109 -4.94 -7.45 -18.04
C TRP A 109 -4.85 -8.40 -19.25
N LYS A 110 -5.78 -8.33 -20.21
CA LYS A 110 -5.86 -9.29 -21.33
C LYS A 110 -4.64 -9.28 -22.25
N GLN A 111 -3.90 -8.18 -22.29
CA GLN A 111 -2.66 -8.08 -23.06
C GLN A 111 -1.41 -8.50 -22.26
N GLY A 112 -1.58 -9.01 -21.04
CA GLY A 112 -0.48 -9.41 -20.17
C GLY A 112 0.51 -8.26 -19.94
N ALA A 113 1.81 -8.56 -19.95
CA ALA A 113 2.87 -7.57 -19.74
C ALA A 113 2.83 -6.40 -20.76
N ALA A 114 2.38 -6.63 -22.00
CA ALA A 114 2.27 -5.57 -23.00
C ALA A 114 1.21 -4.52 -22.60
N GLY A 115 0.10 -4.96 -21.99
CA GLY A 115 -0.90 -4.04 -21.42
C GLY A 115 -0.33 -3.19 -20.30
N ALA A 116 0.53 -3.76 -19.45
CA ALA A 116 1.16 -3.02 -18.35
C ALA A 116 2.09 -1.90 -18.84
N ALA A 117 2.78 -2.11 -19.97
CA ALA A 117 3.64 -1.09 -20.58
C ALA A 117 2.85 0.16 -21.03
N ILE A 118 1.54 0.01 -21.30
CA ILE A 118 0.65 1.11 -21.64
C ILE A 118 0.05 1.73 -20.36
N HIS A 119 -0.44 0.89 -19.46
CA HIS A 119 -1.26 1.30 -18.32
C HIS A 119 -0.45 1.87 -17.15
N ALA A 120 0.71 1.28 -16.83
CA ALA A 120 1.50 1.72 -15.68
C ALA A 120 2.02 3.17 -15.81
N PRO A 121 2.56 3.61 -16.96
CA PRO A 121 2.96 5.01 -17.14
C PRO A 121 1.80 6.00 -16.97
N GLN A 122 0.60 5.62 -17.44
CA GLN A 122 -0.61 6.45 -17.28
C GLN A 122 -1.00 6.57 -15.82
N ALA A 123 -1.04 5.45 -15.09
CA ALA A 123 -1.35 5.40 -13.67
C ALA A 123 -0.40 6.28 -12.85
N ILE A 124 0.91 6.15 -13.10
CA ILE A 124 1.96 6.93 -12.43
C ILE A 124 1.80 8.42 -12.71
N SER A 125 1.58 8.78 -13.99
CA SER A 125 1.41 10.17 -14.40
C SER A 125 0.19 10.81 -13.74
N LEU A 126 -0.96 10.12 -13.78
CA LEU A 126 -2.22 10.61 -13.24
C LEU A 126 -2.21 10.66 -11.71
N HIS A 127 -1.62 9.67 -11.04
CA HIS A 127 -1.40 9.69 -9.59
C HIS A 127 -0.57 10.90 -9.16
N LYS A 128 0.57 11.13 -9.83
CA LYS A 128 1.42 12.29 -9.57
C LYS A 128 0.69 13.60 -9.84
N ALA A 129 -0.05 13.69 -10.95
CA ALA A 129 -0.83 14.88 -11.32
C ALA A 129 -1.94 15.21 -10.31
N ALA A 130 -2.50 14.19 -9.63
CA ALA A 130 -3.46 14.37 -8.55
C ALA A 130 -2.82 14.75 -7.19
N GLY A 131 -1.49 14.90 -7.15
CA GLY A 131 -0.75 15.19 -5.92
C GLY A 131 -0.42 13.95 -5.08
N GLY A 132 -0.62 12.75 -5.62
CA GLY A 132 -0.31 11.49 -4.95
C GLY A 132 1.20 11.37 -4.66
N PRO A 133 1.59 11.09 -3.40
CA PRO A 133 2.99 10.96 -3.01
C PRO A 133 3.55 9.57 -3.34
N THR A 134 4.88 9.48 -3.47
CA THR A 134 5.57 8.19 -3.51
C THR A 134 5.37 7.40 -2.21
N HIS A 135 5.75 6.12 -2.22
CA HIS A 135 5.54 5.17 -1.13
C HIS A 135 4.07 4.92 -0.79
N ARG A 136 3.18 5.14 -1.75
CA ARG A 136 1.76 4.76 -1.66
C ARG A 136 1.39 3.78 -2.75
N PRO A 137 0.42 2.89 -2.50
CA PRO A 137 -0.01 1.94 -3.50
C PRO A 137 -0.85 2.62 -4.59
N ILE A 138 -0.70 2.10 -5.80
CA ILE A 138 -1.76 2.16 -6.80
C ILE A 138 -2.36 0.76 -6.89
N TYR A 139 -3.65 0.64 -6.62
CA TYR A 139 -4.39 -0.60 -6.79
C TYR A 139 -4.58 -0.87 -8.28
N ILE A 140 -4.02 -1.97 -8.77
CA ILE A 140 -4.19 -2.42 -10.14
C ILE A 140 -5.47 -3.26 -10.19
N ALA A 141 -6.45 -2.84 -11.00
CA ALA A 141 -7.75 -3.51 -11.04
C ALA A 141 -7.76 -4.74 -11.95
N ILE A 142 -8.13 -5.88 -11.35
CA ILE A 142 -8.57 -7.09 -12.03
C ILE A 142 -10.08 -7.19 -11.81
N ASP A 143 -10.85 -6.41 -12.57
CA ASP A 143 -12.31 -6.30 -12.46
C ASP A 143 -13.04 -7.42 -13.20
N ASP A 144 -12.67 -8.67 -12.87
CA ASP A 144 -13.17 -9.88 -13.52
C ASP A 144 -13.22 -11.05 -12.51
N ASN A 145 -13.90 -12.13 -12.90
CA ASN A 145 -13.78 -13.43 -12.25
C ASN A 145 -12.92 -14.40 -13.09
N PRO A 146 -11.59 -14.30 -13.03
CA PRO A 146 -10.71 -15.07 -13.89
C PRO A 146 -10.59 -16.54 -13.46
N THR A 147 -10.33 -17.42 -14.42
CA THR A 147 -9.86 -18.78 -14.13
C THR A 147 -8.37 -18.77 -13.74
N ARG A 148 -7.86 -19.89 -13.24
CA ARG A 148 -6.44 -20.02 -12.92
C ARG A 148 -5.56 -19.90 -14.17
N GLU A 149 -6.06 -20.32 -15.33
CA GLU A 149 -5.40 -20.20 -16.63
C GLU A 149 -5.30 -18.73 -17.04
N HIS A 150 -6.41 -17.96 -16.96
CA HIS A 150 -6.39 -16.51 -17.18
C HIS A 150 -5.36 -15.83 -16.28
N TYR A 151 -5.31 -16.23 -15.00
CA TYR A 151 -4.33 -15.69 -14.07
C TYR A 151 -2.90 -15.98 -14.53
N THR A 152 -2.60 -17.24 -14.80
CA THR A 152 -1.25 -17.72 -15.11
C THR A 152 -0.72 -17.12 -16.40
N GLN A 153 -1.58 -17.00 -17.43
CA GLN A 153 -1.21 -16.57 -18.77
C GLN A 153 -1.19 -15.05 -18.94
N PHE A 154 -2.11 -14.33 -18.30
CA PHE A 154 -2.33 -12.90 -18.60
C PHE A 154 -2.23 -12.00 -17.35
N ILE A 155 -2.94 -12.31 -16.27
CA ILE A 155 -3.00 -11.42 -15.10
C ILE A 155 -1.65 -11.38 -14.37
N ARG A 156 -1.03 -12.53 -14.11
CA ARG A 156 0.27 -12.60 -13.44
C ARG A 156 1.35 -11.78 -14.17
N PRO A 157 1.60 -11.95 -15.49
CA PRO A 157 2.58 -11.12 -16.18
C PRO A 157 2.16 -9.64 -16.26
N TYR A 158 0.86 -9.33 -16.35
CA TYR A 158 0.36 -7.94 -16.27
C TYR A 158 0.71 -7.30 -14.92
N LEU A 159 0.34 -7.95 -13.81
CA LEU A 159 0.59 -7.47 -12.46
C LEU A 159 2.10 -7.36 -12.18
N GLN A 160 2.91 -8.34 -12.58
CA GLN A 160 4.37 -8.29 -12.38
C GLN A 160 5.02 -7.10 -13.10
N ALA A 161 4.69 -6.90 -14.38
CA ALA A 161 5.23 -5.80 -15.18
C ALA A 161 4.78 -4.43 -14.65
N PHE A 162 3.50 -4.30 -14.27
CA PHE A 162 2.96 -3.07 -13.69
C PHE A 162 3.61 -2.81 -12.32
N SER A 163 3.70 -3.81 -11.44
CA SER A 163 4.34 -3.70 -10.12
C SER A 163 5.80 -3.26 -10.23
N LYS A 164 6.53 -3.78 -11.23
CA LYS A 164 7.91 -3.36 -11.49
C LYS A 164 8.00 -1.88 -11.87
N ALA A 165 7.11 -1.41 -12.76
CA ALA A 165 7.06 0.00 -13.14
C ALA A 165 6.71 0.91 -11.94
N LEU A 166 5.76 0.50 -11.10
CA LEU A 166 5.42 1.21 -9.86
C LEU A 166 6.63 1.32 -8.92
N SER A 167 7.29 0.19 -8.67
CA SER A 167 8.46 0.13 -7.79
C SER A 167 9.60 1.04 -8.28
N VAL A 168 9.91 1.03 -9.58
CA VAL A 168 10.92 1.92 -10.18
C VAL A 168 10.55 3.39 -10.00
N ALA A 169 9.26 3.72 -10.06
CA ALA A 169 8.76 5.08 -9.84
C ALA A 169 8.56 5.44 -8.35
N GLY A 170 8.96 4.55 -7.42
CA GLY A 170 8.87 4.78 -5.98
C GLY A 170 7.50 4.53 -5.36
N TYR A 171 6.59 3.84 -6.05
CA TYR A 171 5.25 3.48 -5.56
C TYR A 171 5.19 2.03 -5.10
N GLN A 172 4.15 1.71 -4.34
CA GLN A 172 3.84 0.35 -3.92
C GLN A 172 2.78 -0.26 -4.83
N THR A 173 2.60 -1.57 -4.75
CA THR A 173 1.61 -2.29 -5.53
C THR A 173 0.41 -2.65 -4.66
N GLY A 174 -0.77 -2.19 -5.08
CA GLY A 174 -2.04 -2.74 -4.62
C GLY A 174 -2.68 -3.61 -5.71
N VAL A 175 -3.52 -4.56 -5.32
CA VAL A 175 -4.32 -5.36 -6.25
C VAL A 175 -5.79 -5.24 -5.86
N TYR A 176 -6.63 -4.84 -6.82
CA TYR A 176 -8.07 -5.00 -6.72
C TYR A 176 -8.47 -6.29 -7.45
N GLY A 177 -9.18 -7.19 -6.78
CA GLY A 177 -9.56 -8.49 -7.36
C GLY A 177 -10.39 -9.35 -6.41
N ASN A 178 -10.94 -10.45 -6.91
CA ASN A 178 -11.66 -11.40 -6.08
C ASN A 178 -10.74 -12.22 -5.17
N TYR A 179 -11.34 -13.07 -4.31
CA TYR A 179 -10.61 -13.93 -3.37
C TYR A 179 -9.47 -14.69 -4.06
N ASN A 180 -9.77 -15.38 -5.16
CA ASN A 180 -8.80 -16.23 -5.85
C ASN A 180 -7.65 -15.43 -6.46
N THR A 181 -7.97 -14.30 -7.09
CA THR A 181 -6.96 -13.40 -7.67
C THR A 181 -6.01 -12.88 -6.61
N ILE A 182 -6.54 -12.46 -5.45
CA ILE A 182 -5.73 -12.00 -4.31
C ILE A 182 -4.89 -13.16 -3.76
N GLU A 183 -5.46 -14.34 -3.56
CA GLU A 183 -4.75 -15.52 -3.07
C GLU A 183 -3.55 -15.84 -3.97
N TRP A 184 -3.78 -15.91 -5.28
CA TRP A 184 -2.75 -16.23 -6.26
C TRP A 184 -1.66 -15.16 -6.35
N ALA A 185 -2.05 -13.88 -6.39
CA ALA A 185 -1.09 -12.77 -6.37
C ALA A 185 -0.24 -12.78 -5.10
N SER A 186 -0.86 -13.03 -3.95
CA SER A 186 -0.19 -13.14 -2.65
C SER A 186 0.81 -14.31 -2.61
N GLN A 187 0.44 -15.48 -3.13
CA GLN A 187 1.34 -16.64 -3.22
C GLN A 187 2.53 -16.38 -4.14
N ASP A 188 2.34 -15.60 -5.21
CA ASP A 188 3.40 -15.19 -6.13
C ASP A 188 4.21 -13.98 -5.63
N GLY A 189 3.92 -13.46 -4.43
CA GLY A 189 4.62 -12.30 -3.85
C GLY A 189 4.32 -10.97 -4.55
N ILE A 190 3.16 -10.87 -5.22
CA ILE A 190 2.72 -9.68 -5.95
C ILE A 190 1.75 -8.87 -5.09
N GLY A 191 2.07 -7.58 -4.91
CA GLY A 191 1.28 -6.65 -4.12
C GLY A 191 1.53 -6.77 -2.60
N THR A 192 1.29 -5.66 -1.91
CA THR A 192 1.29 -5.60 -0.42
C THR A 192 -0.01 -5.00 0.13
N PHE A 193 -0.88 -4.52 -0.76
CA PHE A 193 -2.19 -3.98 -0.46
C PHE A 193 -3.23 -4.71 -1.30
N TYR A 194 -4.34 -5.13 -0.68
CA TYR A 194 -5.35 -5.94 -1.36
C TYR A 194 -6.75 -5.37 -1.11
N TRP A 195 -7.43 -5.00 -2.19
CA TRP A 195 -8.80 -4.54 -2.20
C TRP A 195 -9.68 -5.60 -2.86
N MET A 196 -10.55 -6.23 -2.07
CA MET A 196 -11.32 -7.38 -2.52
C MET A 196 -12.67 -6.99 -3.09
N HIS A 197 -13.09 -7.64 -4.17
CA HIS A 197 -14.49 -7.66 -4.64
C HIS A 197 -15.12 -9.05 -4.52
N ASP A 198 -16.46 -9.11 -4.61
CA ASP A 198 -17.23 -10.34 -4.35
C ASP A 198 -17.37 -11.27 -5.55
N TRP A 199 -17.19 -10.78 -6.77
CA TRP A 199 -17.40 -11.58 -7.98
C TRP A 199 -16.47 -12.81 -8.06
N GLY A 200 -17.03 -14.01 -7.82
CA GLY A 200 -16.28 -15.27 -7.79
C GLY A 200 -15.69 -15.64 -6.41
N SER A 201 -15.97 -14.84 -5.38
CA SER A 201 -15.43 -15.04 -4.03
C SER A 201 -16.25 -16.00 -3.16
N ASN A 202 -17.46 -16.37 -3.58
CA ASN A 202 -18.33 -17.36 -2.92
C ASN A 202 -18.57 -17.08 -1.42
N GLY A 203 -18.78 -15.81 -1.06
CA GLY A 203 -19.03 -15.36 0.31
C GLY A 203 -17.82 -15.42 1.24
N LYS A 204 -16.62 -15.73 0.73
CA LYS A 204 -15.37 -15.70 1.50
C LYS A 204 -14.79 -14.31 1.52
N ILE A 205 -14.09 -13.96 2.60
CA ILE A 205 -13.24 -12.77 2.70
C ILE A 205 -11.79 -13.22 2.84
N HIS A 206 -10.90 -12.66 2.02
CA HIS A 206 -9.49 -13.05 2.01
C HIS A 206 -8.75 -12.44 3.23
N PRO A 207 -8.04 -13.23 4.05
CA PRO A 207 -7.44 -12.75 5.31
C PRO A 207 -6.41 -11.62 5.16
N LYS A 208 -5.82 -11.47 3.97
CA LYS A 208 -4.90 -10.37 3.64
C LYS A 208 -5.57 -9.11 3.07
N THR A 209 -6.88 -9.09 2.86
CA THR A 209 -7.53 -7.89 2.32
C THR A 209 -7.58 -6.78 3.35
N THR A 210 -7.27 -5.55 2.93
CA THR A 210 -7.34 -4.36 3.78
C THR A 210 -8.62 -3.56 3.52
N ILE A 211 -9.26 -3.81 2.37
CA ILE A 211 -10.47 -3.14 1.89
C ILE A 211 -11.36 -4.19 1.22
N HIS A 212 -12.66 -4.21 1.49
CA HIS A 212 -13.63 -5.07 0.83
C HIS A 212 -14.77 -4.25 0.22
N GLN A 213 -14.96 -4.34 -1.09
CA GLN A 213 -16.10 -3.74 -1.77
C GLN A 213 -17.36 -4.55 -1.47
N LEU A 214 -18.38 -3.88 -0.94
CA LEU A 214 -19.69 -4.46 -0.69
C LEU A 214 -20.44 -4.71 -2.02
N PRO A 215 -21.39 -5.65 -2.04
CA PRO A 215 -22.13 -5.97 -3.26
C PRO A 215 -22.94 -4.76 -3.77
N GLN A 216 -23.25 -4.74 -5.07
CA GLN A 216 -23.96 -3.62 -5.73
C GLN A 216 -25.28 -3.23 -5.05
N SER A 217 -25.97 -4.18 -4.39
CA SER A 217 -27.18 -3.90 -3.60
C SER A 217 -26.94 -2.99 -2.38
N ARG A 218 -25.68 -2.72 -2.04
CA ARG A 218 -25.23 -1.81 -0.97
C ARG A 218 -24.65 -0.50 -1.50
N GLN A 219 -24.69 -0.28 -2.82
CA GLN A 219 -24.36 1.02 -3.40
C GLN A 219 -25.21 2.13 -2.77
N GLN A 220 -24.65 3.33 -2.74
CA GLN A 220 -25.34 4.53 -2.27
C GLN A 220 -25.42 5.57 -3.39
N THR A 221 -26.32 6.53 -3.23
CA THR A 221 -26.36 7.72 -4.08
C THR A 221 -26.06 8.94 -3.22
N ILE A 222 -24.98 9.65 -3.55
CA ILE A 222 -24.54 10.86 -2.86
C ILE A 222 -24.51 12.00 -3.90
N GLU A 223 -25.35 13.02 -3.72
CA GLU A 223 -25.46 14.15 -4.66
C GLU A 223 -25.67 13.70 -6.13
N ASN A 224 -26.56 12.74 -6.35
CA ASN A 224 -26.87 12.12 -7.65
C ASN A 224 -25.71 11.31 -8.27
N VAL A 225 -24.66 11.02 -7.52
CA VAL A 225 -23.58 10.13 -7.93
C VAL A 225 -23.76 8.77 -7.29
N ILE A 226 -23.80 7.72 -8.10
CA ILE A 226 -23.77 6.34 -7.61
C ILE A 226 -22.35 6.03 -7.14
N VAL A 227 -22.24 5.55 -5.90
CA VAL A 227 -20.98 5.20 -5.26
C VAL A 227 -21.01 3.75 -4.78
N ASP A 228 -19.91 3.04 -5.00
CA ASP A 228 -19.65 1.74 -4.42
C ASP A 228 -19.12 1.94 -2.99
N VAL A 229 -19.65 1.17 -2.04
CA VAL A 229 -19.28 1.25 -0.62
C VAL A 229 -18.28 0.15 -0.30
N ASN A 230 -17.20 0.50 0.38
CA ASN A 230 -16.14 -0.42 0.75
C ASN A 230 -15.88 -0.38 2.26
N GLU A 231 -15.79 -1.53 2.89
CA GLU A 231 -15.35 -1.67 4.28
C GLU A 231 -13.83 -1.65 4.37
N VAL A 232 -13.29 -0.93 5.35
CA VAL A 232 -11.85 -0.83 5.60
C VAL A 232 -11.49 -1.57 6.88
N TYR A 233 -10.50 -2.45 6.81
CA TYR A 233 -10.04 -3.26 7.96
C TYR A 233 -8.68 -2.79 8.52
N ALA A 234 -7.90 -2.07 7.71
CA ALA A 234 -6.56 -1.61 8.08
C ALA A 234 -6.52 -0.11 8.40
N SER A 235 -5.63 0.30 9.31
CA SER A 235 -5.34 1.72 9.54
C SER A 235 -4.56 2.34 8.39
N ASP A 236 -3.67 1.58 7.75
CA ASP A 236 -3.06 1.93 6.46
C ASP A 236 -3.70 1.04 5.38
N TRP A 237 -4.59 1.65 4.62
CA TRP A 237 -5.26 1.05 3.47
C TRP A 237 -4.74 1.66 2.17
N GLY A 238 -3.55 2.27 2.19
CA GLY A 238 -2.92 2.88 1.02
C GLY A 238 -3.34 4.33 0.79
N GLN A 239 -3.93 4.97 1.81
CA GLN A 239 -4.46 6.31 1.71
C GLN A 239 -3.38 7.40 1.79
N TRP A 240 -3.66 8.53 1.15
CA TRP A 240 -2.78 9.68 1.01
C TRP A 240 -3.58 10.98 0.94
N THR A 241 -2.89 12.09 1.17
CA THR A 241 -3.39 13.45 0.92
C THR A 241 -2.36 14.20 0.06
N PRO A 242 -2.77 15.15 -0.81
CA PRO A 242 -1.81 15.90 -1.61
C PRO A 242 -0.75 16.59 -0.77
N GLY A 243 0.51 16.52 -1.21
CA GLY A 243 1.61 17.20 -0.55
C GLY A 243 2.02 16.63 0.80
N SER A 244 1.39 15.55 1.28
CA SER A 244 1.91 14.79 2.43
C SER A 244 3.27 14.20 2.06
N LYS A 245 4.33 14.87 2.55
CA LYS A 245 5.66 14.27 2.62
C LYS A 245 5.62 13.20 3.72
N GLN A 246 6.43 12.15 3.56
CA GLN A 246 6.68 11.26 4.69
C GLN A 246 7.08 12.09 5.90
N PRO A 247 6.61 11.75 7.11
CA PRO A 247 7.19 12.33 8.31
C PRO A 247 8.69 12.05 8.25
N GLY A 248 9.51 13.10 8.30
CA GLY A 248 10.95 12.91 8.45
C GLY A 248 11.22 12.13 9.74
N ILE A 249 12.42 11.58 9.92
CA ILE A 249 12.81 10.93 11.19
C ILE A 249 12.55 11.86 12.40
N GLN A 250 12.62 13.18 12.18
CA GLN A 250 12.28 14.22 13.15
C GLN A 250 10.77 14.28 13.49
N ASP A 251 9.90 14.07 12.51
CA ASP A 251 8.45 14.02 12.73
C ASP A 251 8.05 12.73 13.45
N LEU A 252 8.75 11.61 13.20
CA LEU A 252 8.56 10.37 13.95
C LEU A 252 9.02 10.52 15.41
N SER A 253 10.16 11.17 15.65
CA SER A 253 10.64 11.46 17.01
C SER A 253 9.64 12.31 17.79
N SER A 254 9.18 13.41 17.19
CA SER A 254 8.22 14.31 17.86
C SER A 254 6.83 13.70 18.07
N THR A 255 6.43 12.76 17.21
CA THR A 255 5.17 12.01 17.38
C THR A 255 5.31 10.97 18.49
N LEU A 256 6.45 10.29 18.60
CA LEU A 256 6.73 9.37 19.72
C LEU A 256 6.81 10.11 21.06
N ASP A 257 7.47 11.27 21.11
CA ASP A 257 7.58 12.09 22.33
C ASP A 257 6.21 12.58 22.83
N LYS A 258 5.29 12.88 21.91
CA LYS A 258 3.91 13.25 22.24
C LYS A 258 3.06 12.06 22.69
N ALA A 259 3.26 10.89 22.07
CA ALA A 259 2.48 9.69 22.37
C ALA A 259 2.91 9.02 23.68
N ILE A 260 4.19 9.14 24.03
CA ILE A 260 4.77 8.56 25.25
C ILE A 260 5.70 9.61 25.88
N PRO A 261 5.17 10.50 26.75
CA PRO A 261 5.99 11.49 27.43
C PRO A 261 7.07 10.80 28.26
N ASN A 262 8.32 11.28 28.17
CA ASN A 262 9.49 10.77 28.90
C ASN A 262 9.95 9.35 28.51
N MET A 263 9.94 8.99 27.22
CA MET A 263 10.71 7.83 26.77
C MET A 263 12.21 7.99 27.13
N PRO A 264 12.91 6.91 27.54
CA PRO A 264 14.37 6.93 27.62
C PRO A 264 14.95 7.23 26.23
N GLU A 265 15.96 8.12 26.17
CA GLU A 265 16.64 8.59 24.94
C GLU A 265 16.71 7.51 23.87
N LEU A 266 16.01 7.71 22.75
CA LEU A 266 16.14 6.90 21.54
C LEU A 266 17.39 7.32 20.74
N PRO A 267 17.90 6.45 19.84
CA PRO A 267 19.02 6.82 18.99
C PRO A 267 18.65 8.03 18.12
N GLN A 268 19.38 9.13 18.28
CA GLN A 268 19.18 10.34 17.49
C GLN A 268 20.01 10.26 16.21
N LEU A 269 19.35 10.51 15.08
CA LEU A 269 19.99 10.62 13.77
C LEU A 269 20.21 12.09 13.45
N ASN A 270 21.45 12.48 13.19
CA ASN A 270 21.82 13.81 12.69
C ASN A 270 22.58 13.69 11.36
N ALA A 271 22.98 14.83 10.80
CA ALA A 271 23.68 14.88 9.51
C ALA A 271 24.97 14.03 9.48
N ASP A 272 25.53 13.73 10.65
CA ASP A 272 26.81 13.05 10.80
C ASP A 272 26.68 11.56 11.16
N GLY A 273 25.51 11.08 11.60
CA GLY A 273 25.27 9.67 11.89
C GLY A 273 24.21 9.37 12.96
N VAL A 274 24.27 8.18 13.57
CA VAL A 274 23.39 7.73 14.67
C VAL A 274 24.10 7.90 16.00
N SER A 275 23.48 8.60 16.96
CA SER A 275 23.98 8.75 18.33
C SER A 275 23.03 8.11 19.35
N PHE A 276 23.57 7.33 20.28
CA PHE A 276 22.81 6.76 21.39
C PHE A 276 23.68 6.69 22.65
N LYS A 277 23.21 7.30 23.76
CA LYS A 277 23.88 7.28 25.08
C LYS A 277 25.39 7.55 25.03
N GLY A 278 25.78 8.63 24.35
CA GLY A 278 27.18 9.07 24.26
C GLY A 278 28.05 8.30 23.27
N SER A 279 27.51 7.31 22.57
CA SER A 279 28.19 6.60 21.47
C SER A 279 27.63 7.10 20.14
N SER A 280 28.50 7.52 19.21
CA SER A 280 28.11 7.94 17.86
C SER A 280 28.71 7.00 16.81
N LEU A 281 27.90 6.62 15.83
CA LEU A 281 28.34 5.92 14.62
C LEU A 281 28.19 6.88 13.46
N SER A 282 29.29 7.19 12.78
CA SER A 282 29.25 8.06 11.61
C SER A 282 28.57 7.36 10.43
N ASN A 283 28.04 8.15 9.49
CA ASN A 283 27.46 7.62 8.25
C ASN A 283 28.43 6.73 7.45
N GLU A 284 29.74 6.97 7.58
CA GLU A 284 30.79 6.16 6.98
C GLU A 284 30.96 4.80 7.67
N GLN A 285 30.85 4.75 9.00
CA GLN A 285 30.88 3.50 9.76
C GLN A 285 29.64 2.64 9.50
N ILE A 286 28.48 3.28 9.31
CA ILE A 286 27.23 2.60 8.94
C ILE A 286 27.33 2.01 7.53
N ARG A 287 27.90 2.76 6.57
CA ARG A 287 28.17 2.27 5.21
C ARG A 287 29.18 1.12 5.22
N GLY A 288 30.28 1.24 5.96
CA GLY A 288 31.28 0.17 6.10
C GLY A 288 30.71 -1.12 6.69
N LEU A 289 29.75 -1.02 7.64
CA LEU A 289 29.03 -2.18 8.17
C LEU A 289 28.07 -2.81 7.14
N ALA A 290 27.39 -1.98 6.34
CA ALA A 290 26.51 -2.44 5.27
C ALA A 290 27.29 -3.11 4.13
N ASP A 291 28.44 -2.55 3.76
CA ASP A 291 29.35 -3.09 2.73
C ASP A 291 29.98 -4.40 3.20
N ALA A 292 30.44 -4.47 4.47
CA ALA A 292 30.93 -5.73 5.06
C ALA A 292 29.85 -6.81 5.12
N ALA A 293 28.59 -6.45 5.43
CA ALA A 293 27.48 -7.40 5.42
C ALA A 293 27.14 -7.88 3.99
N GLN A 294 27.25 -7.01 2.99
CA GLN A 294 27.09 -7.37 1.58
C GLN A 294 28.24 -8.25 1.07
N ASP A 295 29.47 -8.01 1.50
CA ASP A 295 30.64 -8.80 1.11
C ASP A 295 30.62 -10.19 1.78
N ILE A 296 30.18 -10.27 3.04
CA ILE A 296 29.91 -11.55 3.70
C ILE A 296 28.79 -12.31 2.98
N ALA A 297 27.71 -11.62 2.58
CA ALA A 297 26.61 -12.24 1.82
C ALA A 297 27.03 -12.71 0.42
N LYS A 298 28.02 -12.06 -0.21
CA LYS A 298 28.62 -12.50 -1.48
C LYS A 298 29.58 -13.68 -1.30
N ALA A 299 30.32 -13.72 -0.19
CA ALA A 299 31.26 -14.81 0.11
C ALA A 299 30.58 -16.14 0.51
N ILE A 300 29.27 -16.11 0.78
CA ILE A 300 28.45 -17.28 1.14
C ILE A 300 27.69 -17.86 -0.08
N LYS A 301 27.85 -17.27 -1.28
CA LYS A 301 27.44 -17.86 -2.57
C LYS A 301 28.61 -18.50 -3.28
#